data_AF-X1PAK0-F1
#
_entry.id   AF-X1PAK0-F1
#
_cell.length_a   1.000
_cell.length_b   1.000
_cell.length_c   1.000
_cell.angle_alpha   90.00
_cell.angle_beta   90.00
_cell.angle_gamma   90.00
#
_symmetry.space_group_name_H-M   'P 1'
#
loop_
_entity.id
_entity.type
_entity.pdbx_description
1 polymer ?
#
loop_
_entity_poly.entity_id
_entity_poly.type
_entity_poly.pdbx_seq_one_letter_code
_entity_poly.pdbx_strand_id
1 'polypeptide(L)'
;DPPGDVYIKYGFVSGDDYYAVKMASGFYNNPDLGLPTSNGLVLLFSQKTGELKLIMLDECWLTDIRTAAAGAVAARHLAPKTINHIGIAGTGVQASAG
;
A
#
# COMPACT_ATOMS: atom_id res chain seq x y z
N ASP A 1 -19.57 -16.67 4.47
CA ASP A 1 -18.70 -15.63 3.87
C ASP A 1 -17.83 -14.99 4.94
N PRO A 2 -16.50 -14.90 4.73
CA PRO A 2 -15.63 -14.21 5.68
C PRO A 2 -15.97 -12.71 5.75
N PRO A 3 -15.84 -12.05 6.92
CA PRO A 3 -16.24 -10.65 7.12
C PRO A 3 -15.24 -9.62 6.54
N GLY A 4 -14.50 -10.01 5.50
CA GLY A 4 -13.44 -9.19 4.94
C GLY A 4 -12.85 -9.78 3.66
N ASP A 5 -11.98 -9.00 3.04
CA ASP A 5 -11.35 -9.33 1.76
C ASP A 5 -9.85 -9.57 1.92
N VAL A 6 -9.28 -10.36 1.03
CA VAL A 6 -7.84 -10.57 0.91
C VAL A 6 -7.40 -10.32 -0.53
N TYR A 7 -6.35 -9.54 -0.69
CA TYR A 7 -5.79 -9.16 -1.98
C TYR A 7 -4.35 -9.65 -2.08
N ILE A 8 -4.06 -10.41 -3.14
CA ILE A 8 -2.69 -10.81 -3.51
C ILE A 8 -2.30 -9.99 -4.73
N LYS A 9 -1.17 -9.29 -4.64
CA LYS A 9 -0.63 -8.48 -5.72
C LYS A 9 0.85 -8.82 -5.88
N TYR A 10 1.33 -8.91 -7.10
CA TYR A 10 2.73 -9.14 -7.38
C TYR A 10 3.22 -8.17 -8.45
N GLY A 11 4.53 -7.96 -8.49
CA GLY A 11 5.15 -7.08 -9.47
C GLY A 11 6.65 -7.21 -9.48
N PHE A 12 7.24 -6.84 -10.60
CA PHE A 12 8.68 -6.76 -10.80
C PHE A 12 9.00 -5.57 -11.71
N VAL A 13 10.25 -5.12 -11.67
CA VAL A 13 10.77 -4.11 -12.59
C VAL A 13 11.80 -4.79 -13.48
N SER A 14 11.69 -4.56 -14.80
CA SER A 14 12.65 -5.10 -15.77
C SER A 14 14.05 -4.57 -15.49
N GLY A 15 15.01 -5.49 -15.35
CA GLY A 15 16.41 -5.17 -15.04
C GLY A 15 16.74 -5.05 -13.55
N ASP A 16 15.76 -5.26 -12.66
CA ASP A 16 15.98 -5.30 -11.21
C ASP A 16 16.29 -6.73 -10.73
N ASP A 17 16.86 -6.86 -9.53
CA ASP A 17 17.28 -8.16 -8.98
C ASP A 17 16.13 -8.93 -8.31
N TYR A 18 15.04 -8.23 -7.95
CA TYR A 18 13.97 -8.79 -7.11
C TYR A 18 12.56 -8.59 -7.68
N TYR A 19 11.67 -9.53 -7.38
CA TYR A 19 10.23 -9.36 -7.54
C TYR A 19 9.55 -9.43 -6.17
N ALA A 20 8.40 -8.77 -6.04
CA ALA A 20 7.67 -8.70 -4.79
C ALA A 20 6.28 -9.36 -4.92
N VAL A 21 5.85 -10.02 -3.84
CA VAL A 21 4.47 -10.48 -3.64
C VAL A 21 3.96 -9.83 -2.37
N LYS A 22 2.87 -9.09 -2.47
CA LYS A 22 2.18 -8.47 -1.34
C LYS A 22 0.85 -9.16 -1.11
N MET A 23 0.56 -9.43 0.16
CA MET A 23 -0.76 -9.84 0.63
C MET A 23 -1.28 -8.77 1.59
N ALA A 24 -2.51 -8.32 1.37
CA ALA A 24 -3.17 -7.36 2.23
C ALA A 24 -4.62 -7.78 2.46
N SER A 25 -5.08 -7.65 3.70
CA SER A 25 -6.44 -7.98 4.13
C SER A 25 -7.15 -6.74 4.62
N GLY A 26 -8.46 -6.67 4.38
CA GLY A 26 -9.34 -5.60 4.86
C GLY A 26 -10.54 -6.18 5.60
N PHE A 27 -10.58 -5.99 6.92
CA PHE A 27 -11.65 -6.47 7.80
C PHE A 27 -12.21 -5.26 8.56
N TYR A 28 -13.31 -4.69 8.07
CA TYR A 28 -13.81 -3.38 8.53
C TYR A 28 -14.28 -3.37 9.99
N ASN A 29 -14.67 -4.53 10.54
CA ASN A 29 -15.12 -4.67 11.93
C ASN A 29 -14.00 -5.07 12.91
N ASN A 30 -12.75 -5.18 12.45
CA ASN A 30 -11.61 -5.46 13.34
C ASN A 30 -11.42 -4.45 14.49
N PRO A 31 -11.76 -3.15 14.34
CA PRO A 31 -11.68 -2.21 15.46
C PRO A 31 -12.51 -2.63 16.67
N ASP A 32 -13.63 -3.34 16.47
CA ASP A 32 -14.48 -3.88 17.56
C ASP A 32 -13.75 -4.95 18.39
N LEU A 33 -12.68 -5.53 17.82
CA LEU A 33 -11.81 -6.52 18.43
C LEU A 33 -10.49 -5.92 18.93
N GLY A 34 -10.31 -4.60 18.81
CA GLY A 34 -9.04 -3.92 19.12
C GLY A 34 -7.92 -4.17 18.09
N LEU A 35 -8.28 -4.60 16.87
CA LEU A 35 -7.34 -4.87 15.78
C LEU A 35 -7.43 -3.80 14.68
N PRO A 36 -6.34 -3.55 13.92
CA PRO A 36 -6.41 -2.70 12.73
C PRO A 36 -7.37 -3.23 11.67
N THR A 37 -8.03 -2.34 10.94
CA THR A 37 -8.89 -2.68 9.78
C THR A 37 -8.11 -3.35 8.66
N SER A 38 -6.83 -3.03 8.51
CA SER A 38 -5.97 -3.57 7.47
C SER A 38 -4.73 -4.21 8.07
N ASN A 39 -4.30 -5.32 7.48
CA ASN A 39 -3.06 -5.99 7.83
C ASN A 39 -2.47 -6.64 6.57
N GLY A 40 -1.17 -6.91 6.55
CA GLY A 40 -0.53 -7.48 5.38
C GLY A 40 0.96 -7.67 5.54
N LEU A 41 1.55 -8.25 4.51
CA LEU A 41 2.99 -8.46 4.41
C LEU A 41 3.46 -8.38 2.97
N VAL A 42 4.76 -8.12 2.81
CA VAL A 42 5.47 -8.12 1.54
C VAL A 42 6.56 -9.18 1.61
N LEU A 43 6.59 -10.03 0.58
CA LEU A 43 7.62 -11.01 0.33
C LEU A 43 8.49 -10.52 -0.82
N LEU A 44 9.81 -10.63 -0.67
CA LEU A 44 10.77 -10.29 -1.72
C LEU A 44 11.51 -11.55 -2.16
N PHE A 45 11.61 -11.76 -3.47
CA PHE A 45 12.25 -12.93 -4.05
C PHE A 45 13.30 -12.50 -5.08
N SER A 46 14.35 -13.31 -5.22
CA SER A 46 15.31 -13.18 -6.31
C SER A 46 14.63 -13.45 -7.66
N GLN A 47 14.71 -12.51 -8.62
CA GLN A 47 14.23 -12.75 -10.00
C GLN A 47 15.05 -13.83 -10.70
N LYS A 48 16.32 -14.01 -10.31
CA LYS A 48 17.22 -14.99 -10.93
C LYS A 48 16.93 -16.42 -10.52
N THR A 49 16.53 -16.63 -9.26
CA THR A 49 16.47 -17.97 -8.65
C THR A 49 15.13 -18.33 -8.04
N GLY A 50 14.21 -17.37 -7.86
CA GLY A 50 12.96 -17.56 -7.12
C GLY A 50 13.14 -17.74 -5.61
N GLU A 51 14.38 -17.62 -5.11
CA GLU A 51 14.68 -17.76 -3.68
C GLU A 51 14.08 -16.60 -2.89
N LEU A 52 13.38 -16.92 -1.80
CA LEU A 52 12.84 -15.93 -0.87
C LEU A 52 13.99 -15.21 -0.15
N LYS A 53 14.02 -13.89 -0.25
CA LYS A 53 15.08 -13.04 0.32
C LYS A 53 14.61 -12.25 1.54
N LEU A 54 13.33 -11.89 1.60
CA LEU A 54 12.78 -11.10 2.70
C LEU A 54 11.33 -11.45 2.96
N ILE A 55 10.97 -11.45 4.23
CA ILE A 55 9.59 -11.38 4.71
C ILE A 55 9.48 -10.07 5.51
N MET A 56 8.60 -9.18 5.07
CA MET A 56 8.31 -7.93 5.76
C MET A 56 6.86 -7.95 6.21
N LEU A 57 6.63 -8.03 7.51
CA LEU A 57 5.31 -7.88 8.12
C LEU A 57 4.94 -6.38 8.08
N ASP A 58 4.41 -5.97 6.94
CA ASP A 58 4.19 -4.57 6.58
C ASP A 58 3.07 -3.92 7.40
N GLU A 59 2.10 -4.72 7.89
CA GLU A 59 0.88 -4.21 8.53
C GLU A 59 0.19 -3.10 7.69
N CYS A 60 0.34 -3.21 6.37
CA CYS A 60 -0.09 -2.22 5.36
C CYS A 60 0.59 -0.85 5.43
N TRP A 61 1.66 -0.65 6.22
CA TRP A 61 2.37 0.64 6.29
C TRP A 61 2.93 1.11 4.94
N LEU A 62 3.62 0.24 4.20
CA LEU A 62 4.11 0.55 2.85
C LEU A 62 2.95 0.76 1.88
N THR A 63 1.81 0.11 2.11
CA THR A 63 0.58 0.35 1.34
C THR A 63 0.07 1.77 1.54
N ASP A 64 0.20 2.33 2.74
CA ASP A 64 -0.21 3.69 3.02
C ASP A 64 0.74 4.69 2.36
N ILE A 65 2.04 4.57 2.60
CA ILE A 65 3.04 5.48 2.04
C ILE A 65 3.01 5.52 0.52
N ARG A 66 2.96 4.35 -0.14
CA ARG A 66 2.95 4.32 -1.61
C ARG A 66 1.68 4.93 -2.20
N THR A 67 0.56 4.90 -1.48
CA THR A 67 -0.71 5.48 -1.94
C THR A 67 -0.65 7.01 -1.85
N ALA A 68 -0.16 7.55 -0.73
CA ALA A 68 0.09 8.97 -0.59
C ALA A 68 1.10 9.48 -1.64
N ALA A 69 2.22 8.77 -1.83
CA ALA A 69 3.24 9.13 -2.82
C ALA A 69 2.69 9.11 -4.25
N ALA A 70 1.89 8.11 -4.62
CA ALA A 70 1.25 8.07 -5.94
C ALA A 70 0.32 9.27 -6.16
N GLY A 71 -0.45 9.66 -5.13
CA GLY A 71 -1.26 10.86 -5.14
C GLY A 71 -0.44 12.14 -5.33
N ALA A 72 0.67 12.27 -4.61
CA ALA A 72 1.58 13.41 -4.73
C ALA A 72 2.21 13.52 -6.14
N VAL A 73 2.63 12.39 -6.73
CA VAL A 73 3.16 12.37 -8.11
C VAL A 73 2.07 12.78 -9.10
N ALA A 74 0.85 12.25 -8.97
CA ALA A 74 -0.26 12.64 -9.83
C ALA A 74 -0.56 14.15 -9.71
N ALA A 75 -0.63 14.69 -8.48
CA ALA A 75 -0.82 16.11 -8.24
C ALA A 75 0.30 16.95 -8.88
N ARG A 76 1.56 16.55 -8.74
CA ARG A 76 2.71 17.26 -9.32
C ARG A 76 2.61 17.42 -10.84
N HIS A 77 2.06 16.42 -11.54
CA HIS A 77 2.00 16.41 -13.00
C HIS A 77 0.67 16.93 -13.57
N LEU A 78 -0.43 16.85 -12.80
CA LEU A 78 -1.78 17.15 -13.29
C LEU A 78 -2.39 18.41 -12.65
N ALA A 79 -1.85 18.91 -11.54
CA ALA A 79 -2.38 20.11 -10.90
C ALA A 79 -2.12 21.37 -11.74
N PRO A 80 -3.00 22.38 -11.64
CA PRO A 80 -2.73 23.69 -12.23
C PRO A 80 -1.47 24.31 -11.62
N LYS A 81 -0.76 25.15 -12.40
CA LYS A 81 0.48 25.81 -11.96
C LYS A 81 0.31 26.65 -10.68
N THR A 82 -0.89 27.15 -10.44
CA THR A 82 -1.22 27.95 -9.26
C THR A 82 -2.34 27.25 -8.50
N ILE A 83 -2.06 26.87 -7.25
CA ILE A 83 -3.03 26.24 -6.34
C ILE A 83 -3.33 27.23 -5.23
N ASN A 84 -4.60 27.64 -5.10
CA ASN A 84 -5.04 28.55 -4.04
C ASN A 84 -5.69 27.82 -2.86
N HIS A 85 -6.24 26.63 -3.09
CA HIS A 85 -6.96 25.85 -2.09
C HIS A 85 -6.80 24.35 -2.37
N ILE A 86 -6.83 23.55 -1.31
CA ILE A 86 -6.85 22.08 -1.37
C ILE A 86 -8.11 21.59 -0.66
N GLY A 87 -8.85 20.68 -1.29
CA GLY A 87 -9.99 20.00 -0.68
C GLY A 87 -9.58 18.61 -0.20
N ILE A 88 -9.90 18.26 1.05
CA ILE A 88 -9.70 16.92 1.60
C ILE A 88 -11.08 16.31 1.86
N ALA A 89 -11.36 15.17 1.25
CA ALA A 89 -12.58 14.40 1.48
C ALA A 89 -12.22 13.04 2.10
N GLY A 90 -12.49 12.90 3.40
CA GLY A 90 -12.10 11.76 4.23
C GLY A 90 -10.83 12.02 5.06
N THR A 91 -10.84 11.59 6.33
CA THR A 91 -9.77 11.83 7.31
C THR A 91 -9.08 10.53 7.76
N GLY A 92 -9.02 9.54 6.87
CA GLY A 92 -8.32 8.27 7.14
C GLY A 92 -6.79 8.43 7.11
N VAL A 93 -6.06 7.34 7.36
CA VAL A 93 -4.58 7.32 7.47
C VAL A 93 -3.87 7.95 6.28
N GLN A 94 -4.42 7.84 5.08
CA GLN A 94 -3.87 8.47 3.87
C GLN A 94 -3.90 10.00 3.90
N ALA A 95 -4.89 10.59 4.57
CA ALA A 95 -5.06 12.04 4.64
C ALA A 95 -3.99 12.72 5.50
N SER A 96 -3.42 12.00 6.47
CA SER A 96 -2.32 12.49 7.32
C SER A 96 -0.93 12.36 6.70
N ALA A 97 -0.81 11.64 5.57
CA ALA A 97 0.47 11.41 4.89
C ALA A 97 0.74 12.40 3.73
N GLY A 98 -0.18 13.35 3.49
CA GLY A 98 -0.09 14.38 2.46
C GLY A 98 0.62 15.65 2.90
#